data_AF-A0A3P7PPL3-F1
#
_entry.id   AF-A0A3P7PPL3-F1
#
_cell.length_a   1.000
_cell.length_b   1.000
_cell.length_c   1.000
_cell.angle_alpha   90.00
_cell.angle_beta   90.00
_cell.angle_gamma   90.00
#
_symmetry.space_group_name_H-M   'P 1'
#
loop_
_entity.id
_entity.type
_entity.pdbx_description
1 polymer ?
#
loop_
_entity_poly.entity_id
_entity_poly.type
_entity_poly.pdbx_seq_one_letter_code
_entity_poly.pdbx_strand_id
1 'polypeptide(L)'
;MTARVISRDISEGVVAPAFDETAMHILAKKRNGNFTVLKIDPEMLPSKSEERTIFGLRLRHKETEASIDEGAFDNIVSASKHTLQLPKEVRNDLAVAFAAVKFMQANSVCLAYRGQVIYKF
;
A
#
# COMPACT_ATOMS: atom_id res chain seq x y z
N MET A 1 4.22 -0.27 20.66
CA MET A 1 5.30 -1.12 20.07
C MET A 1 5.84 -0.51 18.78
N THR A 2 4.99 -0.22 17.80
CA THR A 2 5.36 0.33 16.46
C THR A 2 6.23 1.60 16.50
N ALA A 3 5.88 2.60 17.32
CA ALA A 3 6.66 3.84 17.43
C ALA A 3 8.11 3.61 17.88
N ARG A 4 8.37 2.58 18.69
CA ARG A 4 9.73 2.23 19.12
C ARG A 4 10.57 1.65 17.98
N VAL A 5 9.97 0.89 17.07
CA VAL A 5 10.64 0.39 15.86
C VAL A 5 11.00 1.56 14.96
N ILE A 6 10.00 2.40 14.63
CA ILE A 6 10.19 3.60 13.80
C ILE A 6 11.26 4.54 14.39
N SER A 7 11.32 4.69 15.71
CA SER A 7 12.32 5.56 16.36
C SER A 7 13.77 5.14 16.13
N ARG A 8 14.02 3.83 15.93
CA ARG A 8 15.36 3.27 15.77
C ARG A 8 15.85 3.25 14.32
N ASP A 9 14.91 3.15 13.36
CA ASP A 9 15.24 3.13 11.94
C ASP A 9 15.45 4.53 11.36
N ILE A 10 16.06 4.64 10.18
CA ILE A 10 16.12 5.93 9.46
C ILE A 10 14.84 6.07 8.65
N SER A 11 14.05 7.10 8.95
CA SER A 11 12.80 7.40 8.23
C SER A 11 12.46 8.89 8.31
N GLU A 12 11.73 9.37 7.32
CA GLU A 12 11.41 10.79 7.14
C GLU A 12 10.08 11.20 7.77
N GLY A 13 9.12 10.28 7.87
CA GLY A 13 7.83 10.55 8.47
C GLY A 13 6.94 9.32 8.63
N VAL A 14 5.75 9.54 9.16
CA VAL A 14 4.69 8.53 9.32
C VAL A 14 3.33 9.17 9.12
N VAL A 15 2.42 8.44 8.48
CA VAL A 15 1.00 8.79 8.38
C VAL A 15 0.16 7.69 9.02
N ALA A 16 -0.82 8.06 9.84
CA ALA A 16 -1.74 7.13 10.47
C ALA A 16 -3.10 7.80 10.78
N PRO A 17 -4.19 7.03 10.96
CA PRO A 17 -5.48 7.60 11.34
C PRO A 17 -5.52 8.13 12.78
N ALA A 18 -4.68 7.59 13.66
CA ALA A 18 -4.55 8.02 15.05
C ALA A 18 -3.18 7.63 15.61
N PHE A 19 -2.80 8.27 16.72
CA PHE A 19 -1.58 7.98 17.46
C PHE A 19 -1.89 8.00 18.96
N ASP A 20 -1.40 6.99 19.68
CA ASP A 20 -1.42 7.01 21.14
C ASP A 20 -0.50 8.14 21.66
N GLU A 21 -0.82 8.71 22.82
CA GLU A 21 0.01 9.74 23.46
C GLU A 21 1.46 9.28 23.65
N THR A 22 1.62 8.02 24.06
CA THR A 22 2.95 7.41 24.24
C THR A 22 3.71 7.28 22.92
N ALA A 23 3.01 7.03 21.80
CA ALA A 23 3.62 6.98 20.48
C ALA A 23 4.07 8.37 20.03
N MET A 24 3.22 9.39 20.23
CA MET A 24 3.55 10.78 19.89
C MET A 24 4.78 11.28 20.64
N HIS A 25 4.89 11.03 21.95
CA HIS A 25 6.06 11.44 22.72
C HIS A 25 7.37 10.76 22.25
N ILE A 26 7.30 9.53 21.75
CA ILE A 26 8.47 8.84 21.16
C ILE A 26 8.83 9.44 19.80
N LEU A 27 7.83 9.61 18.92
CA LEU A 27 8.04 10.08 17.55
C LEU A 27 8.47 11.55 17.50
N ALA A 28 7.97 12.39 18.42
CA ALA A 28 8.33 13.80 18.55
C ALA A 28 9.82 14.03 18.88
N LYS A 29 10.53 13.04 19.41
CA LYS A 29 11.99 13.16 19.67
C LYS A 29 12.84 12.80 18.46
N LYS A 30 12.26 12.16 17.45
CA LYS A 30 12.97 11.69 16.27
C LYS A 30 13.36 12.88 15.38
N ARG A 31 14.50 12.76 14.69
CA ARG A 31 15.08 13.83 13.86
C ARG A 31 15.16 15.19 14.60
N ASN A 32 15.55 15.17 15.87
CA ASN A 32 15.66 16.37 16.73
C ASN A 32 14.38 17.22 16.77
N GLY A 33 13.20 16.58 16.79
CA GLY A 33 11.92 17.28 16.77
C GLY A 33 11.31 17.46 15.39
N ASN A 34 12.08 17.21 14.32
CA ASN A 34 11.66 17.51 12.94
C ASN A 34 11.12 16.27 12.19
N PHE A 35 10.72 15.21 12.89
CA PHE A 35 10.12 14.05 12.25
C PHE A 35 8.68 14.34 11.83
N THR A 36 8.34 14.08 10.56
CA THR A 36 7.02 14.42 10.02
C THR A 36 5.98 13.41 10.49
N VAL A 37 4.98 13.87 11.25
CA VAL A 37 3.87 13.04 11.73
C VAL A 37 2.56 13.59 11.17
N LEU A 38 1.87 12.81 10.34
CA LEU A 38 0.62 13.20 9.70
C LEU A 38 -0.53 12.35 10.22
N LYS A 39 -1.61 13.00 10.66
CA LYS A 39 -2.88 12.34 10.95
C LYS A 39 -3.79 12.49 9.73
N ILE A 40 -4.33 11.37 9.24
CA ILE A 40 -5.27 11.36 8.11
C ILE A 40 -6.65 10.92 8.59
N ASP A 41 -7.70 11.54 8.08
CA ASP A 41 -9.06 11.06 8.27
C ASP A 41 -9.26 9.78 7.43
N PRO A 42 -9.54 8.61 8.03
CA PRO A 42 -9.72 7.37 7.29
C PRO A 42 -10.98 7.36 6.41
N GLU A 43 -11.93 8.27 6.64
CA GLU A 43 -13.16 8.38 5.83
C GLU A 43 -13.00 9.35 4.65
N MET A 44 -11.86 10.05 4.54
CA MET A 44 -11.58 10.94 3.42
C MET A 44 -11.53 10.16 2.10
N LEU A 45 -12.38 10.54 1.15
CA LEU A 45 -12.36 10.02 -0.21
C LEU A 45 -11.64 10.97 -1.17
N PRO A 46 -10.86 10.45 -2.13
CA PRO A 46 -10.24 11.27 -3.16
C PRO A 46 -11.28 11.84 -4.14
N SER A 47 -10.85 12.80 -4.95
CA SER A 47 -11.67 13.29 -6.07
C SER A 47 -11.80 12.22 -7.15
N LYS A 48 -12.97 12.12 -7.79
CA LYS A 48 -13.25 11.13 -8.85
C LYS A 48 -12.37 11.27 -10.10
N SER A 49 -11.69 12.40 -10.26
CA SER A 49 -10.78 12.67 -11.36
C SER A 49 -9.48 13.25 -10.85
N GLU A 50 -8.38 12.81 -11.45
CA GLU A 50 -7.05 13.32 -11.21
C GLU A 50 -6.58 14.13 -12.41
N GLU A 51 -5.75 15.12 -12.16
CA GLU A 51 -5.18 15.94 -13.21
C GLU A 51 -3.70 16.19 -12.96
N ARG A 52 -2.89 16.05 -14.01
CA ARG A 52 -1.46 16.33 -13.99
C ARG A 52 -1.10 17.29 -15.11
N THR A 53 -0.26 18.26 -14.79
CA THR A 53 0.31 19.17 -15.80
C THR A 53 1.63 18.63 -16.33
N ILE A 54 1.74 18.44 -17.64
CA ILE A 54 2.96 18.01 -18.33
C ILE A 54 3.23 18.99 -19.47
N PHE A 55 4.38 19.67 -19.42
CA PHE A 55 4.81 20.62 -20.45
C PHE A 55 3.74 21.67 -20.80
N GLY A 56 3.04 22.20 -19.79
CA GLY A 56 1.97 23.20 -19.95
C GLY A 56 0.61 22.63 -20.36
N LEU A 57 0.51 21.33 -20.70
CA LEU A 57 -0.75 20.65 -21.00
C LEU A 57 -1.33 20.01 -19.73
N ARG A 58 -2.66 20.05 -19.59
CA ARG A 58 -3.38 19.41 -18.48
C ARG A 58 -3.92 18.06 -18.94
N LEU A 59 -3.39 16.97 -18.38
CA LEU A 59 -3.88 15.61 -18.59
C LEU A 59 -4.82 15.25 -17.44
N ARG A 60 -6.09 14.99 -17.75
CA ARG A 60 -7.10 14.60 -16.77
C ARG A 60 -7.58 13.19 -17.06
N HIS A 61 -7.69 12.38 -16.01
CA HIS A 61 -8.27 11.04 -16.09
C HIS A 61 -9.18 10.76 -14.89
N LYS A 62 -10.00 9.72 -15.00
CA LYS A 62 -10.74 9.18 -13.86
C LYS A 62 -9.76 8.50 -12.90
N GLU A 63 -10.05 8.56 -11.60
CA GLU A 63 -9.32 7.77 -10.59
C GLU A 63 -9.41 6.26 -10.88
N THR A 64 -8.37 5.52 -10.50
CA THR A 64 -8.29 4.07 -10.71
C THR A 64 -9.06 3.30 -9.61
N GLU A 65 -10.30 2.93 -9.93
CA GLU A 65 -11.19 2.15 -9.05
C GLU A 65 -10.85 0.65 -8.94
N ALA A 66 -9.70 0.19 -9.43
CA ALA A 66 -9.34 -1.23 -9.42
C ALA A 66 -9.21 -1.76 -7.97
N SER A 67 -10.21 -2.50 -7.51
CA SER A 67 -10.20 -3.26 -6.25
C SER A 67 -10.11 -4.75 -6.55
N ILE A 68 -9.42 -5.51 -5.68
CA ILE A 68 -9.52 -6.97 -5.68
C ILE A 68 -10.62 -7.37 -4.70
N ASP A 69 -11.53 -8.22 -5.16
CA ASP A 69 -12.52 -8.91 -4.36
C ASP A 69 -12.13 -10.37 -4.15
N GLU A 70 -12.94 -11.13 -3.40
CA GLU A 70 -12.66 -12.54 -3.10
C GLU A 70 -12.57 -13.42 -4.37
N GLY A 71 -13.23 -13.00 -5.45
CA GLY A 71 -13.31 -13.73 -6.73
C GLY A 71 -12.22 -13.36 -7.74
N ALA A 72 -11.38 -12.36 -7.45
CA ALA A 72 -10.34 -11.87 -8.36
C ALA A 72 -9.37 -12.96 -8.86
N PHE A 73 -9.24 -14.07 -8.12
CA PHE A 73 -8.34 -15.18 -8.42
C PHE A 73 -9.05 -16.48 -8.86
N ASP A 74 -10.36 -16.43 -9.14
CA ASP A 74 -11.13 -17.62 -9.48
C ASP A 74 -10.92 -18.09 -10.93
N ASN A 75 -10.55 -17.17 -11.84
CA ASN A 75 -10.29 -17.51 -13.23
C ASN A 75 -8.88 -18.12 -13.41
N ILE A 76 -8.73 -19.39 -13.04
CA ILE A 76 -7.50 -20.16 -13.23
C ILE A 76 -7.44 -20.71 -14.66
N VAL A 77 -6.45 -20.26 -15.43
CA VAL A 77 -6.25 -20.66 -16.84
C VAL A 77 -5.14 -21.70 -17.05
N SER A 78 -4.53 -22.20 -15.98
CA SER A 78 -3.48 -23.23 -16.07
C SER A 78 -4.03 -24.57 -16.57
N ALA A 79 -3.14 -25.43 -17.08
CA ALA A 79 -3.50 -26.81 -17.46
C ALA A 79 -4.10 -27.62 -16.30
N SER A 80 -3.74 -27.26 -15.05
CA SER A 80 -4.23 -27.89 -13.83
C SER A 80 -5.49 -27.26 -13.24
N LYS A 81 -6.19 -26.35 -13.96
CA LYS A 81 -7.36 -25.62 -13.43
C LYS A 81 -8.46 -26.50 -12.80
N HIS A 82 -8.60 -27.75 -13.24
CA HIS A 82 -9.60 -28.69 -12.71
C HIS A 82 -9.19 -29.38 -11.41
N THR A 83 -7.91 -29.35 -11.05
CA THR A 83 -7.35 -29.99 -9.86
C THR A 83 -6.68 -29.02 -8.90
N LEU A 84 -6.36 -27.82 -9.38
CA LEU A 84 -5.74 -26.76 -8.59
C LEU A 84 -6.81 -25.98 -7.80
N GLN A 85 -6.73 -26.07 -6.49
CA GLN A 85 -7.44 -25.16 -5.58
C GLN A 85 -6.40 -24.23 -4.96
N LEU A 86 -6.59 -22.91 -5.13
CA LEU A 86 -5.71 -21.92 -4.50
C LEU A 86 -6.00 -21.86 -3.00
N PRO A 87 -5.04 -22.24 -2.13
CA PRO A 87 -5.20 -22.09 -0.69
C PRO A 87 -5.43 -20.62 -0.31
N LYS A 88 -6.10 -20.39 0.82
CA LYS A 88 -6.42 -19.04 1.30
C LYS A 88 -5.14 -18.20 1.50
N GLU A 89 -4.07 -18.82 1.98
CA GLU A 89 -2.77 -18.18 2.20
C GLU A 89 -2.18 -17.66 0.88
N VAL A 90 -2.29 -18.44 -0.20
CA VAL A 90 -1.85 -18.03 -1.53
C VAL A 90 -2.70 -16.89 -2.06
N ARG A 91 -4.03 -16.94 -1.86
CA ARG A 91 -4.93 -15.83 -2.22
C ARG A 91 -4.58 -14.54 -1.45
N ASN A 92 -4.24 -14.64 -0.16
CA ASN A 92 -3.80 -13.50 0.64
C ASN A 92 -2.48 -12.91 0.12
N ASP A 93 -1.50 -13.76 -0.23
CA ASP A 93 -0.22 -13.33 -0.79
C ASP A 93 -0.42 -12.62 -2.13
N LEU A 94 -1.29 -13.15 -3.00
CA LEU A 94 -1.65 -12.49 -4.27
C LEU A 94 -2.36 -11.15 -4.05
N ALA A 95 -3.24 -11.04 -3.05
CA ALA A 95 -3.90 -9.79 -2.70
C ALA A 95 -2.88 -8.72 -2.22
N VAL A 96 -1.91 -9.12 -1.38
CA VAL A 96 -0.81 -8.25 -0.95
C VAL A 96 0.03 -7.78 -2.14
N ALA A 97 0.39 -8.70 -3.04
CA ALA A 97 1.16 -8.36 -4.23
C ALA A 97 0.40 -7.38 -5.15
N PHE A 98 -0.90 -7.59 -5.37
CA PHE A 98 -1.73 -6.69 -6.17
C PHE A 98 -1.83 -5.30 -5.56
N ALA A 99 -2.13 -5.22 -4.26
CA ALA A 99 -2.22 -3.94 -3.54
C ALA A 99 -0.89 -3.18 -3.64
N ALA A 100 0.23 -3.88 -3.55
CA ALA A 100 1.55 -3.29 -3.71
C ALA A 100 1.78 -2.74 -5.13
N VAL A 101 1.55 -3.56 -6.17
CA VAL A 101 1.78 -3.18 -7.58
C VAL A 101 0.87 -2.03 -8.02
N LYS A 102 -0.38 -1.97 -7.54
CA LYS A 102 -1.33 -0.89 -7.86
C LYS A 102 -0.76 0.50 -7.58
N PHE A 103 0.07 0.64 -6.55
CA PHE A 103 0.67 1.90 -6.11
C PHE A 103 2.17 2.03 -6.44
N MET A 104 2.73 1.13 -7.24
CA MET A 104 4.10 1.24 -7.76
C MET A 104 4.14 1.96 -9.11
N GLN A 105 5.31 2.51 -9.47
CA GLN A 105 5.52 3.12 -10.78
C GLN A 105 5.64 2.02 -11.84
N ALA A 106 4.77 2.05 -12.86
CA ALA A 106 4.77 1.07 -13.93
C ALA A 106 6.05 1.15 -14.80
N ASN A 107 6.54 0.04 -15.37
CA ASN A 107 6.08 -1.34 -15.19
C ASN A 107 6.64 -1.95 -13.90
N SER A 108 5.87 -2.80 -13.22
CA SER A 108 6.33 -3.39 -11.94
C SER A 108 6.03 -4.88 -11.83
N VAL A 109 6.88 -5.59 -11.09
CA VAL A 109 6.71 -6.99 -10.68
C VAL A 109 6.85 -7.07 -9.16
N CYS A 110 5.95 -7.82 -8.51
CA CYS A 110 5.98 -8.00 -7.05
C CYS A 110 5.90 -9.48 -6.70
N LEU A 111 6.75 -9.90 -5.77
CA LEU A 111 6.67 -11.21 -5.11
C LEU A 111 6.26 -10.99 -3.66
N ALA A 112 5.22 -11.70 -3.23
CA ALA A 112 4.74 -11.72 -1.86
C ALA A 112 4.77 -13.14 -1.30
N TYR A 113 5.02 -13.24 0.00
CA TYR A 113 5.04 -14.49 0.73
C TYR A 113 4.70 -14.24 2.19
N ARG A 114 3.81 -15.05 2.77
CA ARG A 114 3.39 -14.97 4.18
C ARG A 114 2.83 -13.59 4.56
N GLY A 115 2.02 -12.99 3.70
CA GLY A 115 1.31 -11.74 3.95
C GLY A 115 2.17 -10.48 3.80
N GLN A 116 3.36 -10.58 3.18
CA GLN A 116 4.26 -9.44 2.97
C GLN A 116 4.95 -9.50 1.62
N VAL A 117 5.36 -8.34 1.10
CA VAL A 117 6.21 -8.23 -0.08
C VAL A 117 7.65 -8.64 0.29
N ILE A 118 8.24 -9.54 -0.49
CA ILE A 118 9.63 -10.00 -0.35
C ILE A 118 10.54 -9.48 -1.45
N TYR A 119 9.98 -9.09 -2.59
CA TYR A 119 10.72 -8.52 -3.71
C TYR A 119 9.80 -7.64 -4.56
N LYS A 120 10.33 -6.52 -5.04
CA LYS A 120 9.68 -5.64 -6.01
C LYS A 120 10.71 -5.15 -7.03
N PHE A 121 10.30 -5.11 -8.29
CA PHE A 121 11.04 -4.55 -9.42
C PHE A 121 10.14 -3.57 -10.15
#